data_AF-A0A7S2KXL1-F1
#
_entry.id   AF-A0A7S2KXL1-F1
#
_cell.length_a   1.000
_cell.length_b   1.000
_cell.length_c   1.000
_cell.angle_alpha   90.00
_cell.angle_beta   90.00
_cell.angle_gamma   90.00
#
_symmetry.space_group_name_H-M   'P 1'
#
loop_
_entity.id
_entity.type
_entity.pdbx_description
1 polymer ?
#
loop_
_entity_poly.entity_id
_entity_poly.type
_entity_poly.pdbx_seq_one_letter_code
_entity_poly.pdbx_strand_id
1 'polypeptide(L)'
;AGADAGSPSAGASVPQPTVTLEQLVGADEDRSIVMKIDVEGAEWAALYVNASILRKFKQIVVEFHGLENRAEHERYAAVLQRILSAGFQVAHLHGNNYGGLFVDGSVVVPTALEVTFVHGAQSRESCSSAEESTSSDAKNNPDGPDIPLTNLAY
;
A
#
# COMPACT_ATOMS: atom_id res chain seq x y z
N ALA A 1 -41.61 22.81 15.27
CA ALA A 1 -41.56 22.55 13.82
C ALA A 1 -40.70 23.63 13.19
N GLY A 2 -39.58 23.41 12.53
CA GLY A 2 -38.82 22.24 12.12
C GLY A 2 -37.79 22.83 11.15
N ALA A 3 -36.52 22.91 11.56
CA ALA A 3 -35.46 23.45 10.72
C ALA A 3 -35.01 22.33 9.78
N ASP A 4 -35.29 22.50 8.49
CA ASP A 4 -34.82 21.65 7.41
C ASP A 4 -33.33 21.94 7.17
N ALA A 5 -32.46 21.07 7.67
CA ALA A 5 -31.04 21.10 7.39
C ALA A 5 -30.82 20.49 6.01
N GLY A 6 -30.62 21.35 5.01
CA GLY A 6 -30.35 20.94 3.63
C GLY A 6 -29.20 19.93 3.56
N SER A 7 -29.47 18.81 2.89
CA SER A 7 -28.48 17.78 2.56
C SER A 7 -27.26 18.40 1.85
N PRO A 8 -26.03 17.95 2.13
CA PRO A 8 -24.86 18.39 1.38
C PRO A 8 -25.01 17.99 -0.08
N SER A 9 -24.93 18.97 -0.98
CA SER A 9 -24.91 18.73 -2.42
C SER A 9 -23.68 17.88 -2.76
N ALA A 10 -23.89 16.70 -3.34
CA ALA A 10 -22.82 15.94 -3.97
C ALA A 10 -22.11 16.86 -4.99
N GLY A 11 -20.85 17.20 -4.71
CA GLY A 11 -20.04 18.00 -5.61
C GLY A 11 -19.96 17.31 -6.98
N ALA A 12 -20.07 18.09 -8.05
CA ALA A 12 -19.88 17.56 -9.40
C ALA A 12 -18.44 17.03 -9.54
N SER A 13 -18.29 15.73 -9.85
CA SER A 13 -16.99 15.15 -10.17
C SER A 13 -16.55 15.66 -11.55
N VAL A 14 -15.42 16.37 -11.62
CA VAL A 14 -14.80 16.75 -12.90
C VAL A 14 -13.95 15.56 -13.38
N PRO A 15 -14.25 14.96 -14.55
CA PRO A 15 -13.43 13.88 -15.09
C PRO A 15 -11.99 14.36 -15.31
N GLN A 16 -11.03 13.67 -14.70
CA GLN A 16 -9.61 13.91 -14.93
C GLN A 16 -9.06 12.85 -15.89
N PRO A 17 -8.21 13.22 -16.86
CA PRO A 17 -7.52 12.24 -17.69
C PRO A 17 -6.64 11.35 -16.80
N THR A 18 -6.64 10.05 -17.07
CA THR A 18 -5.82 9.05 -16.38
C THR A 18 -4.84 8.41 -17.36
N VAL A 19 -3.72 7.93 -16.84
CA VAL A 19 -2.71 7.15 -17.57
C VAL A 19 -2.44 5.87 -16.80
N THR A 20 -2.13 4.78 -17.51
CA THR A 20 -1.77 3.51 -16.88
C THR A 20 -0.26 3.44 -16.61
N LEU A 21 0.17 2.55 -15.72
CA LEU A 21 1.60 2.33 -15.49
C LEU A 21 2.30 1.83 -16.77
N GLU A 22 1.64 1.00 -17.57
CA GLU A 22 2.14 0.56 -18.88
C GLU A 22 2.49 1.75 -19.79
N GLN A 23 1.62 2.76 -19.82
CA GLN A 23 1.84 3.95 -20.63
C GLN A 23 2.97 4.82 -20.09
N LEU A 24 3.15 4.84 -18.77
CA LEU A 24 4.18 5.64 -18.11
C LEU A 24 5.58 5.00 -18.23
N VAL A 25 5.69 3.68 -18.08
CA VAL A 25 6.99 3.01 -17.89
C VAL A 25 7.24 1.82 -18.83
N GLY A 26 6.31 1.51 -19.73
CA GLY A 26 6.38 0.28 -20.53
C GLY A 26 7.60 0.20 -21.47
N ALA A 27 8.17 1.35 -21.84
CA ALA A 27 9.34 1.45 -22.71
C ALA A 27 10.68 1.42 -21.95
N ASP A 28 10.65 1.52 -20.63
CA ASP A 28 11.87 1.56 -19.81
C ASP A 28 12.55 0.20 -19.71
N GLU A 29 13.83 0.23 -19.33
CA GLU A 29 14.58 -0.97 -19.00
C GLU A 29 14.09 -1.61 -17.69
N ASP A 30 14.31 -2.92 -17.55
CA ASP A 30 13.98 -3.60 -16.29
C ASP A 30 14.88 -3.06 -15.17
N ARG A 31 14.29 -2.86 -13.98
CA ARG A 31 14.94 -2.34 -12.76
C ARG A 31 15.61 -0.96 -12.92
N SER A 32 15.09 -0.09 -13.77
CA SER A 32 15.62 1.28 -13.93
C SER A 32 14.89 2.31 -13.03
N ILE A 33 13.67 2.01 -12.56
CA ILE A 33 12.79 3.00 -11.91
C ILE A 33 12.60 2.74 -10.41
N VAL A 34 12.54 3.81 -9.61
CA VAL A 34 11.96 3.79 -8.25
C VAL A 34 10.59 4.43 -8.31
N MET A 35 9.58 3.74 -7.77
CA MET A 35 8.24 4.31 -7.63
C MET A 35 7.94 4.59 -6.16
N LYS A 36 7.39 5.78 -5.89
CA LYS A 36 6.60 6.05 -4.68
C LYS A 36 5.15 6.26 -5.09
N ILE A 37 4.21 5.61 -4.41
CA ILE A 37 2.77 5.75 -4.69
C ILE A 37 1.97 5.82 -3.38
N ASP A 38 1.10 6.83 -3.33
CA ASP A 38 0.19 7.16 -2.24
C ASP A 38 -0.92 8.00 -2.90
N VAL A 39 -2.07 7.37 -3.16
CA VAL A 39 -3.17 7.90 -3.98
C VAL A 39 -4.54 7.52 -3.40
N GLU A 40 -4.63 7.40 -2.08
CA GLU A 40 -5.88 7.30 -1.32
C GLU A 40 -6.81 6.17 -1.80
N GLY A 41 -6.27 4.96 -1.95
CA GLY A 41 -7.01 3.73 -2.29
C GLY A 41 -6.92 3.31 -3.75
N ALA A 42 -6.44 4.18 -4.63
CA ALA A 42 -6.23 3.85 -6.04
C ALA A 42 -4.95 3.01 -6.29
N GLU A 43 -4.13 2.74 -5.26
CA GLU A 43 -2.88 1.98 -5.38
C GLU A 43 -3.14 0.57 -5.90
N TRP A 44 -4.18 -0.09 -5.38
CA TRP A 44 -4.56 -1.44 -5.76
C TRP A 44 -4.94 -1.55 -7.24
N ALA A 45 -5.59 -0.52 -7.78
CA ALA A 45 -5.92 -0.46 -9.20
C ALA A 45 -4.69 -0.19 -10.06
N ALA A 46 -3.85 0.76 -9.64
CA ALA A 46 -2.62 1.12 -10.33
C ALA A 46 -1.63 -0.05 -10.39
N LEU A 47 -1.52 -0.85 -9.32
CA LEU A 47 -0.59 -1.97 -9.19
C LEU A 47 -1.16 -3.30 -9.74
N TYR A 48 -2.42 -3.34 -10.19
CA TYR A 48 -3.01 -4.50 -10.85
C TYR A 48 -2.54 -4.61 -12.32
N VAL A 49 -1.24 -4.79 -12.49
CA VAL A 49 -0.55 -4.80 -13.80
C VAL A 49 0.22 -6.08 -14.01
N ASN A 50 0.66 -6.33 -15.25
CA ASN A 50 1.44 -7.52 -15.56
C ASN A 50 2.84 -7.47 -14.91
N ALA A 51 3.37 -8.65 -14.55
CA ALA A 51 4.71 -8.76 -13.98
C ALA A 51 5.81 -8.11 -14.85
N SER A 52 5.63 -8.06 -16.18
CA SER A 52 6.55 -7.37 -17.10
C SER A 52 6.65 -5.86 -16.85
N ILE A 53 5.57 -5.23 -16.38
CA ILE A 53 5.55 -3.83 -16.01
C ILE A 53 6.14 -3.65 -14.62
N LEU A 54 5.78 -4.53 -13.68
CA LEU A 54 6.36 -4.50 -12.33
C LEU A 54 7.90 -4.64 -12.36
N ARG A 55 8.46 -5.44 -13.26
CA ARG A 55 9.91 -5.62 -13.42
C ARG A 55 10.65 -4.35 -13.89
N LYS A 56 9.95 -3.32 -14.38
CA LYS A 56 10.56 -2.01 -14.69
C LYS A 56 11.06 -1.31 -13.44
N PHE A 57 10.43 -1.59 -12.30
CA PHE A 57 10.82 -1.01 -11.03
C PHE A 57 11.94 -1.83 -10.36
N LYS A 58 12.96 -1.14 -9.83
CA LYS A 58 13.92 -1.72 -8.89
C LYS A 58 13.39 -1.70 -7.45
N GLN A 59 12.55 -0.72 -7.15
CA GLN A 59 11.97 -0.51 -5.82
C GLN A 59 10.60 0.12 -5.96
N ILE A 60 9.66 -0.33 -5.13
CA ILE A 60 8.31 0.23 -5.01
C ILE A 60 8.10 0.58 -3.54
N VAL A 61 7.82 1.85 -3.26
CA VAL A 61 7.41 2.36 -1.96
C VAL A 61 5.94 2.72 -2.07
N VAL A 62 5.08 2.03 -1.33
CA VAL A 62 3.63 2.17 -1.45
C VAL A 62 2.99 2.34 -0.10
N GLU A 63 2.06 3.29 0.02
CA GLU A 63 1.11 3.34 1.13
C GLU A 63 -0.20 2.69 0.67
N PHE A 64 -0.44 1.46 1.11
CA PHE A 64 -1.67 0.76 0.80
C PHE A 64 -2.79 1.24 1.71
N HIS A 65 -3.83 1.82 1.11
CA HIS A 65 -5.03 2.28 1.83
C HIS A 65 -6.16 1.23 1.80
N GLY A 66 -7.05 1.30 2.79
CA GLY A 66 -8.33 0.57 2.78
C GLY A 66 -8.22 -0.92 3.14
N LEU A 67 -7.23 -1.31 3.94
CA LEU A 67 -7.02 -2.71 4.33
C LEU A 67 -8.22 -3.31 5.08
N GLU A 68 -9.08 -2.49 5.68
CA GLU A 68 -10.33 -2.88 6.31
C GLU A 68 -11.44 -3.31 5.33
N ASN A 69 -11.29 -3.04 4.04
CA ASN A 69 -12.29 -3.36 3.04
C ASN A 69 -12.26 -4.85 2.63
N ARG A 70 -12.97 -5.68 3.40
CA ARG A 70 -13.05 -7.14 3.21
C ARG A 70 -13.47 -7.56 1.80
N ALA A 71 -14.32 -6.77 1.13
CA ALA A 71 -14.81 -7.12 -0.20
C ALA A 71 -13.70 -7.12 -1.26
N GLU A 72 -12.62 -6.36 -1.04
CA GLU A 72 -11.51 -6.23 -1.98
C GLU A 72 -10.31 -7.14 -1.64
N HIS A 73 -10.35 -7.90 -0.54
CA HIS A 73 -9.22 -8.71 -0.07
C HIS A 73 -8.70 -9.71 -1.10
N GLU A 74 -9.59 -10.30 -1.90
CA GLU A 74 -9.19 -11.20 -3.01
C GLU A 74 -8.34 -10.45 -4.05
N ARG A 75 -8.74 -9.23 -4.39
CA ARG A 75 -8.00 -8.37 -5.31
C ARG A 75 -6.67 -7.94 -4.71
N TYR A 76 -6.66 -7.55 -3.43
CA TYR A 76 -5.44 -7.16 -2.72
C TYR A 76 -4.42 -8.30 -2.69
N ALA A 77 -4.86 -9.50 -2.35
CA ALA A 77 -4.02 -10.71 -2.41
C ALA A 77 -3.47 -10.95 -3.83
N ALA A 78 -4.30 -10.75 -4.87
CA ALA A 78 -3.87 -10.92 -6.25
C ALA A 78 -2.85 -9.85 -6.70
N VAL A 79 -2.91 -8.63 -6.19
CA VAL A 79 -1.89 -7.58 -6.42
C VAL A 79 -0.58 -7.97 -5.75
N LEU A 80 -0.62 -8.34 -4.46
CA LEU A 80 0.57 -8.74 -3.70
C LEU A 80 1.25 -9.96 -4.34
N GLN A 81 0.48 -10.97 -4.76
CA GLN A 81 1.02 -12.14 -5.48
C GLN A 81 1.73 -11.75 -6.77
N ARG A 82 1.22 -10.77 -7.54
CA ARG A 82 1.88 -10.27 -8.75
C ARG A 82 3.20 -9.57 -8.44
N ILE A 83 3.23 -8.72 -7.41
CA ILE A 83 4.44 -8.05 -6.93
C ILE A 83 5.50 -9.09 -6.55
N LEU A 84 5.14 -10.05 -5.70
CA LEU A 84 6.06 -11.11 -5.27
C LEU A 84 6.52 -11.99 -6.45
N SER A 85 5.62 -12.36 -7.35
CA SER A 85 5.94 -13.16 -8.53
C SER A 85 6.81 -12.41 -9.54
N ALA A 86 6.80 -11.08 -9.52
CA ALA A 86 7.68 -10.25 -10.32
C ALA A 86 9.12 -10.19 -9.76
N GLY A 87 9.42 -10.85 -8.64
CA GLY A 87 10.76 -10.91 -8.05
C GLY A 87 11.02 -9.88 -6.96
N PHE A 88 9.96 -9.27 -6.42
CA PHE A 88 10.06 -8.35 -5.28
C PHE A 88 10.01 -9.09 -3.95
N GLN A 89 10.69 -8.52 -2.96
CA GLN A 89 10.60 -8.90 -1.56
C GLN A 89 10.27 -7.66 -0.73
N VAL A 90 9.56 -7.86 0.38
CA VAL A 90 9.34 -6.82 1.38
C VAL A 90 10.66 -6.52 2.07
N ALA A 91 11.13 -5.29 1.93
CA ALA A 91 12.33 -4.79 2.60
C ALA A 91 11.99 -4.02 3.87
N HIS A 92 10.82 -3.39 3.92
CA HIS A 92 10.36 -2.63 5.07
C HIS A 92 8.83 -2.58 5.13
N LEU A 93 8.29 -2.56 6.34
CA LEU A 93 6.89 -2.33 6.64
C LEU A 93 6.81 -1.24 7.71
N HIS A 94 5.80 -0.37 7.63
CA HIS A 94 5.44 0.55 8.70
C HIS A 94 3.93 0.79 8.72
N GLY A 95 3.32 0.85 9.91
CA GLY A 95 1.90 1.10 10.06
C GLY A 95 1.63 2.60 10.02
N ASN A 96 0.72 3.05 9.16
CA ASN A 96 0.38 4.47 9.10
C ASN A 96 -0.60 4.82 10.24
N ASN A 97 -0.16 5.70 11.15
CA ASN A 97 -0.92 6.05 12.35
C ASN A 97 -1.96 7.17 12.18
N TYR A 98 -2.18 7.66 10.95
CA TYR A 98 -3.27 8.60 10.65
C TYR A 98 -4.62 7.88 10.58
N GLY A 99 -4.58 6.60 10.15
CA GLY A 99 -5.73 5.71 10.12
C GLY A 99 -6.04 5.03 11.46
N GLY A 100 -6.81 3.95 11.38
CA GLY A 100 -7.15 3.11 12.52
C GLY A 100 -6.50 1.73 12.47
N LEU A 101 -6.91 0.87 13.39
CA LEU A 101 -6.65 -0.56 13.33
C LEU A 101 -7.89 -1.29 12.82
N PHE A 102 -7.70 -2.15 11.82
CA PHE A 102 -8.66 -3.14 11.41
C PHE A 102 -8.44 -4.43 12.22
N VAL A 103 -9.51 -4.95 12.82
CA VAL A 103 -9.48 -6.17 13.65
C VAL A 103 -10.39 -7.21 13.01
N ASP A 104 -9.84 -8.37 12.70
CA ASP A 104 -10.58 -9.54 12.21
C ASP A 104 -10.11 -10.81 12.93
N GLY A 105 -10.86 -11.23 13.94
CA GLY A 105 -10.48 -12.34 14.80
C GLY A 105 -9.19 -12.04 15.57
N SER A 106 -8.16 -12.86 15.36
CA SER A 106 -6.81 -12.66 15.94
C SER A 106 -5.91 -11.78 15.09
N VAL A 107 -6.35 -11.39 13.89
CA VAL A 107 -5.59 -10.51 13.00
C VAL A 107 -5.95 -9.07 13.35
N VAL A 108 -4.93 -8.31 13.73
CA VAL A 108 -5.00 -6.85 13.83
C VAL A 108 -4.10 -6.35 12.71
N VAL A 109 -4.49 -5.33 11.94
CA VAL A 109 -3.62 -4.64 10.95
C VAL A 109 -3.98 -3.15 10.91
N PRO A 110 -3.05 -2.24 10.59
CA PRO A 110 -3.40 -0.85 10.26
C PRO A 110 -4.36 -0.77 9.06
N THR A 111 -5.25 0.23 9.03
CA THR A 111 -6.11 0.51 7.86
C THR A 111 -5.31 1.03 6.67
N ALA A 112 -4.14 1.62 6.93
CA ALA A 112 -3.17 2.04 5.93
C ALA A 112 -1.76 1.52 6.30
N LEU A 113 -1.08 0.92 5.33
CA LEU A 113 0.19 0.23 5.52
C LEU A 113 1.24 0.72 4.52
N GLU A 114 2.36 1.23 5.04
CA GLU A 114 3.51 1.63 4.25
C GLU A 114 4.41 0.41 4.00
N VAL A 115 4.69 0.11 2.74
CA VAL A 115 5.48 -1.05 2.32
C VAL A 115 6.56 -0.63 1.35
N THR A 116 7.81 -1.01 1.64
CA THR A 116 8.91 -0.93 0.68
C THR A 116 9.21 -2.31 0.12
N PHE A 117 9.07 -2.46 -1.19
CA PHE A 117 9.47 -3.63 -1.95
C PHE A 117 10.77 -3.38 -2.71
N VAL A 118 11.67 -4.36 -2.74
CA VAL A 118 12.91 -4.32 -3.53
C VAL A 118 12.97 -5.51 -4.47
N HIS A 119 13.25 -5.27 -5.76
CA HIS A 119 13.37 -6.32 -6.77
C HIS A 119 14.74 -6.98 -6.70
N GLY A 120 14.78 -8.31 -6.69
CA GLY A 120 16.04 -9.06 -6.78
C GLY A 120 16.95 -8.89 -5.56
N ALA A 121 16.38 -8.46 -4.43
CA ALA A 121 17.05 -8.60 -3.15
C ALA A 121 17.44 -10.09 -2.97
N GLN A 122 18.69 -10.34 -2.60
CA GLN A 122 19.13 -11.69 -2.27
C GLN A 122 18.18 -12.20 -1.19
N SER A 123 17.60 -13.39 -1.39
CA SER A 123 16.82 -14.04 -0.33
C SER A 123 17.67 -14.05 0.92
N ARG A 124 17.35 -13.20 1.91
CA ARG A 124 18.00 -13.29 3.21
C ARG A 124 17.67 -14.69 3.74
N GLU A 125 18.68 -15.37 4.27
CA GLU A 125 18.51 -16.75 4.79
C GLU A 125 17.43 -16.84 5.88
N SER A 126 17.04 -15.70 6.47
CA SER A 126 15.86 -15.56 7.31
C SER A 126 15.20 -14.19 7.13
N CYS A 127 13.86 -14.16 7.00
CA CYS A 127 13.08 -12.98 7.39
C CYS A 127 13.15 -12.85 8.91
N SER A 128 13.40 -11.65 9.44
CA SER A 128 13.20 -11.40 10.87
C SER A 128 11.69 -11.37 11.12
N SER A 129 11.23 -12.13 12.12
CA SER A 129 9.87 -12.02 12.64
C SER A 129 9.71 -10.86 13.63
N ALA A 130 10.80 -10.15 13.94
CA ALA A 130 10.79 -9.01 14.83
C ALA A 130 10.50 -7.74 14.02
N GLU A 131 9.52 -6.96 14.51
CA GLU A 131 9.34 -5.58 14.11
C GLU A 131 10.60 -4.80 14.52
N GLU A 132 11.36 -4.33 13.53
CA GLU A 132 12.54 -3.51 13.78
C GLU A 132 12.15 -2.06 13.50
N SER A 133 11.82 -1.31 14.55
CA SER A 133 11.60 0.14 14.42
C SER A 133 12.92 0.82 14.14
N THR A 134 13.02 1.50 13.01
CA THR A 134 14.19 2.29 12.63
C THR A 134 13.99 3.76 12.96
N SER A 135 15.06 4.55 12.95
CA SER A 135 14.94 6.02 13.08
C SER A 135 14.20 6.68 11.92
N SER A 136 13.94 5.94 10.83
CA SER A 136 13.20 6.40 9.66
C SER A 136 11.70 6.13 9.78
N ASP A 137 11.26 5.38 10.79
CA ASP A 137 9.84 5.12 11.09
C ASP A 137 9.26 6.31 11.85
N ALA A 138 9.02 7.37 11.10
CA ALA A 138 8.34 8.55 11.59
C ALA A 138 6.82 8.36 11.44
N LYS A 139 6.10 8.65 12.52
CA LYS A 139 4.64 8.76 12.52
C LYS A 139 4.15 9.71 11.42
N ASN A 140 3.09 9.31 10.73
CA ASN A 140 2.38 10.20 9.81
C ASN A 140 1.62 11.29 10.56
N ASN A 141 0.90 10.93 11.63
CA ASN A 141 0.32 11.86 12.60
C ASN A 141 1.31 12.09 13.77
N PRO A 142 1.99 13.25 13.82
CA PRO A 142 3.00 13.52 14.86
C PRO A 142 2.40 13.67 16.26
N ASP A 143 1.12 14.05 16.36
CA ASP A 143 0.42 14.28 17.63
C ASP A 143 -0.25 13.00 18.17
N GLY A 144 -0.30 11.94 17.35
CA GLY A 144 -0.92 10.65 17.69
C GLY A 144 0.04 9.63 18.31
N PRO A 145 -0.48 8.59 18.99
CA PRO A 145 0.33 7.41 19.29
C PRO A 145 0.76 6.73 17.98
N ASP A 146 1.88 6.01 18.02
CA ASP A 146 2.24 5.18 16.87
C ASP A 146 1.37 3.93 16.81
N ILE A 147 1.26 3.33 15.63
CA ILE A 147 0.55 2.06 15.47
C ILE A 147 1.56 0.94 15.20
N PRO A 148 1.66 -0.07 16.09
CA PRO A 148 2.52 -1.22 15.84
C PRO A 148 2.02 -1.99 14.60
N LEU A 149 2.96 -2.54 13.83
CA LEU A 149 2.71 -3.17 12.53
C LEU A 149 1.77 -4.36 12.60
N THR A 150 1.86 -5.18 13.65
CA THR A 150 0.82 -5.83 14.45
C THR A 150 1.26 -7.14 15.09
N ASN A 151 0.59 -7.47 16.20
CA ASN A 151 0.64 -8.76 16.89
C ASN A 151 -0.08 -9.84 16.05
N LEU A 152 0.42 -10.14 14.85
CA LEU A 152 -0.01 -11.28 14.05
C LEU A 152 0.27 -12.54 14.86
N ALA A 153 -0.74 -13.01 15.61
CA ALA A 153 -0.64 -14.22 16.39
C ALA A 153 -0.31 -15.38 15.44
N TYR A 154 0.90 -15.92 15.58
CA TYR A 154 1.33 -17.17 14.97
C TYR A 154 0.44 -18.33 15.41
#